data_AF-A0A926XU96-F1
#
_entry.id   AF-A0A926XU96-F1
#
_cell.length_a   1.000
_cell.length_b   1.000
_cell.length_c   1.000
_cell.angle_alpha   90.00
_cell.angle_beta   90.00
_cell.angle_gamma   90.00
#
_symmetry.space_group_name_H-M   'P 1'
#
loop_
_entity.id
_entity.type
_entity.pdbx_description
1 polymer ?
#
loop_
_entity_poly.entity_id
_entity_poly.type
_entity_poly.pdbx_seq_one_letter_code
_entity_poly.pdbx_strand_id
1 'polypeptide(L)'
;MPVDHSLRSGQVTIPNENEWTIVINKTIKWGAFSYKQDEDVLRVNVPVKKSDKFFERMTFSTANNGTVTLNWANAKVDFHVK
;
A
#
# COMPACT_ATOMS: atom_id res chain seq x y z
N MET A 1 -15.86 -10.45 -9.26
CA MET A 1 -16.05 -8.99 -9.28
C MET A 1 -14.74 -8.35 -8.80
N PRO A 2 -14.28 -7.28 -9.44
CA PRO A 2 -13.04 -7.29 -10.20
C PRO A 2 -11.80 -7.16 -9.30
N VAL A 3 -10.86 -8.09 -9.52
CA VAL A 3 -9.49 -8.03 -9.02
C VAL A 3 -8.78 -7.01 -9.90
N ASP A 4 -8.66 -5.76 -9.45
CA ASP A 4 -7.93 -4.74 -10.20
C ASP A 4 -6.42 -5.02 -10.11
N HIS A 5 -5.88 -5.61 -11.18
CA HIS A 5 -4.47 -5.81 -11.40
C HIS A 5 -3.83 -4.52 -11.94
N SER A 6 -3.61 -3.52 -11.08
CA SER A 6 -2.72 -2.39 -11.39
C SER A 6 -1.28 -2.68 -10.94
N LEU A 7 -0.65 -3.69 -11.54
CA LEU A 7 0.76 -4.03 -11.25
C LEU A 7 1.72 -3.44 -12.29
N ARG A 8 1.99 -2.15 -12.13
CA ARG A 8 3.32 -1.59 -12.44
C ARG A 8 3.77 -0.82 -11.21
N SER A 9 4.94 -1.18 -10.68
CA SER A 9 5.67 -0.63 -9.52
C SER A 9 5.70 -1.60 -8.34
N GLY A 10 6.87 -1.80 -7.72
CA GLY A 10 7.16 -2.77 -6.66
C GLY A 10 6.49 -2.50 -5.30
N GLN A 11 5.20 -2.15 -5.31
CA GLN A 11 4.35 -1.96 -4.14
C GLN A 11 3.19 -2.94 -4.20
N VAL A 12 3.10 -3.81 -3.20
CA VAL A 12 1.94 -4.69 -3.01
C VAL A 12 1.19 -4.15 -1.80
N THR A 13 -0.06 -3.77 -2.01
CA THR A 13 -0.98 -3.41 -0.93
C THR A 13 -2.04 -4.49 -0.84
N ILE A 14 -2.14 -5.17 0.31
CA ILE A 14 -3.13 -6.20 0.56
C ILE A 14 -4.18 -5.61 1.51
N PRO A 15 -5.34 -5.18 0.99
CA PRO A 15 -6.39 -4.62 1.82
C PRO A 15 -7.16 -5.74 2.53
N ASN A 16 -7.25 -5.69 3.87
CA ASN A 16 -8.29 -6.37 4.64
C ASN A 16 -9.25 -5.33 5.25
N GLU A 17 -10.36 -5.81 5.84
CA GLU A 17 -11.41 -4.95 6.40
C GLU A 17 -10.90 -3.97 7.47
N ASN A 18 -9.98 -4.42 8.34
CA ASN A 18 -9.51 -3.63 9.48
C ASN A 18 -8.03 -3.23 9.38
N GLU A 19 -7.24 -3.94 8.59
CA GLU A 19 -5.79 -3.78 8.52
C GLU A 19 -5.28 -4.00 7.10
N TRP A 20 -4.38 -3.13 6.66
CA TRP A 20 -3.71 -3.28 5.38
C TRP A 20 -2.27 -3.71 5.60
N THR A 21 -1.86 -4.75 4.86
CA THR A 21 -0.45 -5.11 4.77
C THR A 21 0.14 -4.36 3.58
N ILE A 22 1.03 -3.43 3.87
CA ILE A 22 1.78 -2.68 2.86
C ILE A 22 3.16 -3.30 2.76
N VAL A 23 3.50 -3.73 1.54
CA VAL A 23 4.80 -4.33 1.22
C VAL A 23 5.47 -3.51 0.12
N ILE A 24 6.68 -3.04 0.40
CA ILE A 24 7.56 -2.42 -0.59
C ILE A 24 8.69 -3.39 -0.85
N ASN A 25 8.81 -3.84 -2.10
CA ASN A 25 9.80 -4.81 -2.51
C ASN A 25 10.90 -4.12 -3.35
N LYS A 26 12.15 -4.58 -3.19
CA LYS A 26 13.32 -4.03 -3.89
C LYS A 26 13.29 -4.31 -5.39
N THR A 27 12.59 -5.36 -5.82
CA THR A 27 12.60 -5.84 -7.20
C THR A 27 11.26 -5.60 -7.87
N ILE A 28 11.24 -4.72 -8.87
CA ILE A 28 10.06 -4.47 -9.70
C ILE A 28 9.94 -5.61 -10.71
N LYS A 29 9.20 -6.67 -10.37
CA LYS A 29 8.88 -7.78 -11.28
C LYS A 29 7.43 -7.65 -11.76
N TRP A 30 7.20 -7.95 -13.04
CA TRP A 30 5.88 -7.87 -13.65
C TRP A 30 5.05 -9.08 -13.19
N GLY A 31 4.14 -8.86 -12.24
CA GLY A 31 3.23 -9.88 -11.72
C GLY A 31 3.72 -10.58 -10.44
N ALA A 32 2.77 -11.00 -9.61
CA ALA A 32 3.00 -11.59 -8.27
C ALA A 32 3.64 -13.00 -8.28
N PHE A 33 3.91 -13.58 -9.46
CA PHE A 33 4.38 -14.97 -9.61
C PHE A 33 5.80 -15.22 -9.12
N SER A 34 6.58 -14.17 -8.85
CA SER A 34 7.96 -14.28 -8.36
C SER A 34 8.20 -13.49 -7.07
N TYR A 35 7.13 -13.18 -6.33
CA TYR A 35 7.24 -12.53 -5.03
C TYR A 35 8.01 -13.41 -4.05
N LYS A 36 9.02 -12.80 -3.43
CA LYS A 36 9.92 -13.39 -2.46
C LYS A 36 9.98 -12.44 -1.27
N GLN A 37 9.46 -12.88 -0.13
CA GLN A 37 9.36 -12.05 1.07
C GLN A 37 10.72 -11.56 1.58
N ASP A 38 11.79 -12.31 1.30
CA ASP A 38 13.20 -11.94 1.55
C ASP A 38 13.68 -10.73 0.73
N GLU A 39 12.97 -10.35 -0.35
CA GLU A 39 13.26 -9.14 -1.12
C GLU A 39 12.47 -7.90 -0.61
N ASP A 40 11.71 -8.04 0.48
CA ASP A 40 10.92 -6.94 1.07
C ASP A 40 11.82 -5.95 1.80
N VAL A 41 11.74 -4.68 1.40
CA VAL A 41 12.42 -3.56 2.06
C VAL A 41 11.58 -3.01 3.21
N LEU A 42 10.26 -3.12 3.08
CA LEU A 42 9.32 -2.70 4.11
C LEU A 42 8.12 -3.62 4.06
N ARG A 43 7.73 -4.16 5.22
CA ARG A 43 6.45 -4.84 5.41
C ARG A 43 5.83 -4.33 6.69
N VAL A 44 4.73 -3.60 6.55
CA VAL A 44 4.03 -2.99 7.68
C VAL A 44 2.56 -3.34 7.64
N ASN A 45 2.06 -3.68 8.80
CA ASN A 45 0.65 -3.90 9.06
C ASN A 45 0.10 -2.62 9.68
N VAL A 46 -0.90 -2.05 9.02
CA VAL A 46 -1.37 -0.71 9.34
C VAL A 46 -2.88 -0.71 9.46
N PRO A 47 -3.44 -0.22 10.57
CA PRO A 47 -4.89 -0.16 10.75
C PRO A 47 -5.52 0.79 9.74
N VAL A 48 -6.65 0.37 9.19
CA VAL A 48 -7.44 1.19 8.27
C VAL A 48 -8.23 2.21 9.07
N LYS A 49 -8.08 3.48 8.70
CA LYS A 49 -8.92 4.57 9.18
C LYS A 49 -9.93 4.94 8.11
N LYS A 50 -11.06 5.49 8.54
CA LYS A 50 -12.00 6.11 7.61
C LYS A 50 -11.40 7.42 7.11
N SER A 51 -11.39 7.59 5.79
CA SER A 51 -10.99 8.84 5.15
C SER A 51 -12.09 9.88 5.26
N ASP A 52 -11.71 11.15 5.45
CA ASP A 52 -12.65 12.29 5.52
C ASP A 52 -13.26 12.62 4.15
N LYS A 53 -12.64 12.15 3.07
CA LYS A 53 -13.07 12.35 1.67
C LYS A 53 -13.06 11.03 0.92
N PHE A 54 -13.93 10.90 -0.08
CA PHE A 54 -13.90 9.77 -1.00
C PHE A 54 -12.82 9.98 -2.07
N PHE A 55 -11.92 9.00 -2.22
CA PHE A 55 -10.82 9.04 -3.20
C PHE A 55 -11.02 7.98 -4.29
N GLU A 56 -11.44 8.39 -5.49
CA GLU A 56 -11.57 7.48 -6.63
C GLU A 56 -10.22 6.88 -7.07
N ARG A 57 -9.15 7.66 -6.95
CA ARG A 57 -7.79 7.21 -7.27
C ARG A 57 -6.98 6.99 -6.01
N MET A 58 -6.20 5.91 -6.01
CA MET A 58 -5.21 5.68 -4.97
C MET A 58 -4.21 6.83 -4.94
N THR A 59 -4.14 7.52 -3.81
CA THR A 59 -3.36 8.74 -3.64
C THR A 59 -2.35 8.54 -2.51
N PHE A 60 -1.09 8.85 -2.78
CA PHE A 60 0.01 8.81 -1.81
C PHE A 60 0.48 10.23 -1.50
N SER A 61 0.67 10.54 -0.22
CA SER A 61 1.25 11.80 0.24
C SER A 61 2.32 11.52 1.30
N THR A 62 3.45 12.21 1.19
CA THR A 62 4.57 12.09 2.13
C THR A 62 4.66 13.34 3.00
N ALA A 63 5.02 13.15 4.27
CA ALA A 63 5.40 14.23 5.18
C ALA A 63 6.90 14.16 5.47
N ASN A 64 7.51 15.31 5.78
CA ASN A 64 8.97 15.43 6.00
C ASN A 64 9.47 14.61 7.20
N ASN A 65 8.56 14.16 8.07
CA ASN A 65 8.86 13.28 9.19
C ASN A 65 8.91 11.80 8.80
N GLY A 66 8.85 11.43 7.52
CA GLY A 66 8.87 10.03 7.07
C GLY A 66 7.50 9.34 7.08
N THR A 67 6.42 10.05 7.39
CA THR A 67 5.06 9.51 7.28
C THR A 67 4.59 9.49 5.83
N VAL A 68 4.08 8.35 5.38
CA VAL A 68 3.37 8.16 4.11
C VAL A 68 1.91 7.88 4.42
N THR A 69 1.02 8.67 3.83
CA THR A 69 -0.42 8.45 3.88
C THR A 69 -0.90 7.95 2.52
N LEU A 70 -1.64 6.84 2.54
CA LEU A 70 -2.33 6.26 1.41
C LEU A 70 -3.84 6.45 1.60
N ASN A 71 -4.50 7.08 0.63
CA ASN A 71 -5.96 7.19 0.59
C ASN A 71 -6.53 6.46 -0.64
N TRP A 72 -7.59 5.67 -0.46
CA TRP A 72 -8.35 5.05 -1.54
C TRP A 72 -9.79 4.75 -1.09
N ALA A 73 -10.76 5.08 -1.93
CA ALA A 73 -12.18 5.07 -1.58
C ALA A 73 -12.43 5.79 -0.25
N ASN A 74 -12.96 5.08 0.76
CA ASN A 74 -13.17 5.59 2.11
C ASN A 74 -12.08 5.15 3.11
N ALA A 75 -10.99 4.54 2.64
CA ALA A 75 -9.90 4.05 3.46
C ALA A 75 -8.73 5.04 3.46
N LYS A 76 -8.13 5.22 4.64
CA LYS A 76 -6.91 5.97 4.88
C LYS A 76 -5.96 5.10 5.71
N VAL A 77 -4.71 5.02 5.29
CA VAL A 77 -3.66 4.25 5.93
C VAL A 77 -2.41 5.11 6.09
N ASP A 78 -1.87 5.19 7.30
CA ASP A 78 -0.68 5.98 7.62
C ASP A 78 0.46 5.07 8.08
N PHE A 79 1.58 5.05 7.37
CA PHE A 79 2.75 4.27 7.75
C PHE A 79 4.03 5.11 7.73
N HIS A 80 5.06 4.65 8.41
CA HIS A 80 6.32 5.36 8.52
C HIS A 80 7.40 4.64 7.71
N VAL A 81 8.20 5.40 6.98
CA VAL A 81 9.36 4.92 6.23
C VAL A 81 10.61 5.53 6.88
N LYS A 82 11.58 4.68 7.24
CA LYS A 82 12.88 5.09 7.77
C LYS A 82 13.90 5.25 6.65
#